data_AF-A0A2S2G1E5-F1
#
_entry.id   AF-A0A2S2G1E5-F1
#
_cell.length_a   1.000
_cell.length_b   1.000
_cell.length_c   1.000
_cell.angle_alpha   90.00
_cell.angle_beta   90.00
_cell.angle_gamma   90.00
#
_symmetry.space_group_name_H-M   'P 1'
#
loop_
_entity.id
_entity.type
_entity.pdbx_description
1 polymer ?
#
loop_
_entity_poly.entity_id
_entity_poly.type
_entity_poly.pdbx_seq_one_letter_code
_entity_poly.pdbx_strand_id
1 'polypeptide(L)' 'MESPEPLPGLTPEPTAGPLRPAPRRPVRCALCGRPLTGEESRRTGLGPACDAKLHPPGPGIRTWRHDVDQDPLPGT' A
#
# COMPACT_ATOMS: atom_id res chain seq x y z
N MET A 1 28.33 -30.60 8.53
CA MET A 1 27.61 -29.30 8.50
C MET A 1 26.89 -29.28 7.16
N GLU A 2 25.78 -30.02 7.09
CA GLU A 2 25.08 -30.28 5.83
C GLU A 2 24.16 -29.10 5.53
N SER A 3 24.35 -28.48 4.37
CA SER A 3 23.52 -27.37 3.88
C SER A 3 22.15 -27.94 3.47
N PRO A 4 21.01 -27.38 3.95
CA PRO A 4 19.71 -27.92 3.58
C PRO A 4 19.47 -27.71 2.07
N GLU A 5 19.19 -28.80 1.35
CA GLU A 5 18.85 -28.75 -0.07
C GLU A 5 17.55 -27.95 -0.26
N PRO A 6 17.50 -27.02 -1.24
CA PRO A 6 16.31 -26.22 -1.49
C PRO A 6 15.19 -27.08 -2.07
N LEU A 7 13.98 -26.91 -1.53
CA LEU A 7 12.78 -27.61 -1.99
C LEU A 7 12.50 -27.26 -3.47
N PRO A 8 12.18 -28.25 -4.32
CA PRO A 8 11.90 -28.02 -5.73
C PRO A 8 10.64 -27.17 -5.90
N GLY A 9 10.77 -26.03 -6.60
CA GLY A 9 9.68 -25.11 -6.90
C GLY A 9 9.66 -23.79 -6.10
N LEU A 10 10.58 -23.59 -5.14
CA LEU A 10 10.72 -22.32 -4.40
C LEU A 10 11.79 -21.38 -4.99
N THR A 11 12.55 -21.82 -6.00
CA THR A 11 13.45 -20.95 -6.74
C THR A 11 12.63 -20.14 -7.75
N PRO A 12 12.49 -18.80 -7.61
CA PRO A 12 11.92 -18.01 -8.67
C PRO A 12 12.83 -18.16 -9.89
N GLU A 13 12.31 -18.74 -10.97
CA GLU A 13 13.00 -18.73 -12.25
C GLU A 13 13.31 -17.27 -12.61
N PRO A 14 14.53 -16.94 -13.07
CA PRO A 14 14.89 -15.57 -13.40
C PRO A 14 13.97 -15.11 -14.53
N THR A 15 12.93 -14.35 -14.14
CA THR A 15 11.99 -13.74 -15.07
C THR A 15 12.79 -12.92 -16.07
N ALA A 16 12.64 -13.30 -17.33
CA ALA A 16 13.36 -12.80 -18.48
C ALA A 16 13.40 -11.26 -18.53
N GLY A 17 14.58 -10.68 -18.24
CA GLY A 17 15.04 -9.36 -18.64
C GLY A 17 14.13 -8.17 -18.29
N PRO A 18 14.58 -6.92 -18.50
CA PRO A 18 13.72 -5.75 -18.35
C PRO A 18 12.74 -5.70 -19.52
N LEU A 19 11.67 -6.51 -19.45
CA LEU A 19 10.52 -6.36 -20.31
C LEU A 19 9.95 -4.97 -19.99
N ARG A 20 10.16 -4.00 -20.89
CA ARG A 20 9.57 -2.66 -20.77
C ARG A 20 8.10 -2.88 -20.44
N PRO A 21 7.60 -2.46 -19.26
CA PRO A 21 6.25 -2.79 -18.87
C PRO A 21 5.33 -2.26 -19.96
N ALA A 22 4.58 -3.16 -20.59
CA ALA A 22 3.56 -2.79 -21.56
C ALA A 22 2.71 -1.66 -20.95
N PRO A 23 2.27 -0.66 -21.74
CA PRO A 23 1.53 0.47 -21.21
C PRO A 23 0.34 -0.06 -20.42
N ARG A 24 0.42 0.08 -19.08
CA ARG A 24 -0.63 -0.44 -18.21
C ARG A 24 -1.89 0.34 -18.51
N ARG A 25 -3.02 -0.37 -18.57
CA ARG A 25 -4.33 0.28 -18.75
C ARG A 25 -4.46 1.38 -17.68
N PRO A 26 -4.94 2.59 -18.06
CA PRO A 26 -5.07 3.67 -17.11
C PRO A 26 -6.07 3.27 -16.02
N VAL A 27 -5.65 3.39 -14.76
CA VAL A 27 -6.56 3.22 -13.62
C VAL A 27 -7.55 4.38 -13.65
N ARG A 28 -8.84 4.10 -13.38
CA ARG A 28 -9.92 5.09 -13.42
C ARG A 28 -10.53 5.26 -12.05
N CYS A 29 -10.99 6.47 -11.75
CA CYS A 29 -11.77 6.75 -10.56
C CYS A 29 -13.04 5.91 -10.53
N ALA A 30 -13.30 5.21 -9.43
CA ALA A 30 -14.52 4.42 -9.25
C ALA A 30 -15.81 5.27 -9.29
N LEU A 31 -15.74 6.56 -8.90
CA LEU A 31 -16.91 7.44 -8.87
C LEU A 31 -17.17 8.19 -10.17
N CYS A 32 -16.13 8.74 -10.81
CA CYS A 32 -16.31 9.63 -11.97
C CYS A 32 -15.68 9.12 -13.27
N GLY A 33 -15.00 7.97 -13.25
CA GLY A 33 -14.39 7.34 -14.42
C GLY A 33 -13.18 8.07 -15.02
N ARG A 34 -12.77 9.21 -14.46
CA ARG A 34 -11.60 9.97 -14.92
C ARG A 34 -10.31 9.17 -14.68
N PRO A 35 -9.32 9.24 -15.59
CA PRO A 35 -8.04 8.57 -15.42
C PRO A 35 -7.30 9.14 -14.22
N LEU A 36 -6.70 8.26 -13.42
CA LEU A 36 -5.93 8.59 -12.23
C LEU A 36 -4.44 8.66 -12.59
N THR A 37 -3.84 9.83 -12.36
CA THR A 37 -2.41 10.09 -12.64
C THR A 37 -1.57 9.96 -11.36
N GLY A 38 -2.09 10.40 -10.21
CA GLY A 38 -1.42 10.31 -8.92
C GLY A 38 -1.28 8.87 -8.42
N GLU A 39 -0.15 8.54 -7.80
CA GLU A 39 0.08 7.20 -7.23
C GLU A 39 -0.91 6.88 -6.10
N GLU A 40 -1.10 7.83 -5.18
CA GLU A 40 -2.04 7.69 -4.07
C GLU A 40 -3.47 7.47 -4.59
N SER A 41 -3.92 8.28 -5.54
CA SER A 41 -5.21 8.09 -6.21
C SER A 41 -5.33 6.72 -6.88
N ARG A 42 -4.27 6.24 -7.54
CA ARG A 42 -4.25 4.89 -8.14
C ARG A 42 -4.37 3.80 -7.08
N ARG A 43 -3.76 4.00 -5.91
CA ARG A 43 -3.81 3.05 -4.78
C ARG A 43 -5.19 3.01 -4.13
N THR A 44 -5.85 4.16 -3.95
CA THR A 44 -7.19 4.24 -3.34
C THR A 44 -8.33 4.00 -4.35
N GLY A 45 -8.06 4.09 -5.66
CA GLY A 45 -9.06 3.95 -6.71
C GLY A 45 -9.96 5.18 -6.87
N LEU A 46 -9.64 6.29 -6.20
CA LEU A 46 -10.43 7.53 -6.19
C LEU A 46 -9.57 8.71 -6.62
N GLY A 47 -10.13 9.56 -7.48
CA GLY A 47 -9.50 10.83 -7.84
C GLY A 47 -9.53 11.81 -6.67
N PRO A 48 -8.61 12.77 -6.56
CA PRO A 48 -8.46 13.64 -5.38
C PRO A 48 -9.74 14.43 -5.06
N ALA A 49 -10.46 14.89 -6.09
CA ALA A 49 -11.74 15.59 -5.92
C ALA A 49 -12.90 14.67 -5.51
N CYS A 50 -12.82 13.37 -5.81
CA CYS A 50 -13.82 12.38 -5.39
C CYS A 50 -13.52 11.84 -4.00
N ASP A 51 -12.24 11.63 -3.72
CA ASP A 51 -11.75 11.19 -2.41
C ASP A 51 -12.05 12.22 -1.33
N ALA A 52 -11.74 13.50 -1.56
CA ALA A 52 -12.04 14.58 -0.60
C ALA A 52 -13.53 14.75 -0.28
N LYS A 53 -14.44 14.25 -1.15
CA LYS A 53 -15.89 14.24 -0.88
C LYS A 53 -16.29 13.12 0.07
N LEU A 54 -15.58 11.98 0.03
CA LEU A 54 -15.86 10.81 0.86
C LEU A 54 -15.07 10.85 2.17
N HIS A 55 -13.82 11.30 2.10
CA HIS A 55 -12.89 11.43 3.20
C HIS A 55 -12.49 12.90 3.31
N PRO A 56 -13.35 13.75 3.90
CA PRO A 56 -12.94 15.12 4.19
C PRO A 56 -11.69 15.04 5.09
N PRO A 57 -10.67 15.89 4.84
CA PRO A 57 -9.52 15.95 5.72
C PRO A 57 -10.04 16.16 7.14
N GLY A 58 -9.64 15.25 8.04
CA GLY A 58 -10.09 15.31 9.42
C GLY A 58 -9.86 16.72 9.97
N PRO A 59 -10.73 17.21 10.88
CA PRO A 59 -10.40 18.42 11.61
C PRO A 59 -8.97 18.29 12.15
N GLY A 60 -8.22 19.39 12.21
CA GLY A 60 -6.86 19.39 12.76
C GLY A 60 -6.88 19.01 14.23
N ILE A 61 -7.14 17.73 14.53
CA ILE A 61 -7.22 17.17 15.86
C ILE A 61 -5.79 17.27 16.36
N ARG A 62 -5.59 18.18 17.30
CA ARG A 62 -4.42 18.14 18.17
C ARG A 62 -4.48 16.78 18.84
N THR A 63 -3.65 15.85 18.40
CA THR A 63 -3.47 14.57 19.07
C THR A 63 -2.88 14.89 20.42
N TRP A 64 -3.73 15.08 21.42
CA TRP A 64 -3.28 15.15 22.79
C TRP A 64 -2.75 13.76 23.11
N ARG A 65 -1.42 13.67 23.27
CA ARG A 65 -0.81 12.43 23.73
C ARG A 65 -1.26 12.23 25.17
N HIS A 66 -2.08 11.21 25.36
CA HIS A 66 -2.38 10.71 26.67
C HIS A 66 -1.17 9.90 27.13
N ASP A 67 -0.41 10.45 28.05
CA ASP A 67 0.62 9.69 28.76
C ASP A 67 -0.12 8.78 29.75
N VAL A 68 0.00 7.47 29.54
CA VAL A 68 -0.64 6.45 30.38
C VAL A 68 0.47 5.54 30.90
N ASP A 69 0.51 5.35 32.20
CA ASP A 69 1.40 4.42 32.86
C ASP A 69 1.03 2.99 32.45
N GLN A 70 1.87 2.34 31.64
CA GLN A 70 1.66 0.98 31.15
C GLN A 70 2.40 0.00 32.07
N ASP A 71 1.67 -0.97 32.61
CA ASP A 71 2.27 -2.07 33.36
C ASP A 71 3.16 -2.92 32.43
N PRO A 72 4.38 -3.29 32.85
CA PRO A 72 5.26 -4.13 32.04
C PRO A 72 4.64 -5.52 31.80
N LEU A 73 4.90 -6.08 30.62
CA LEU A 73 4.47 -7.44 30.30
C LEU A 73 5.18 -8.45 31.22
N PRO A 74 4.47 -9.48 31.72
CA PRO A 74 5.10 -10.49 32.56
C PRO A 74 6.02 -11.41 31.74
N GLY A 75 7.21 -11.66 32.26
CA GLY A 75 8.18 -12.62 31.72
C GLY A 75 9.37 -11.97 31.02
N THR A 76 10.39 -11.63 31.83
CA THR A 76 11.78 -11.50 31.36
C THR A 76 12.50 -12.82 31.54
#